data_AF-A0A7Y8TF07-F1
#
_entry.id   AF-A0A7Y8TF07-F1
#
_cell.length_a   1.000
_cell.length_b   1.000
_cell.length_c   1.000
_cell.angle_alpha   90.00
_cell.angle_beta   90.00
_cell.angle_gamma   90.00
#
_symmetry.space_group_name_H-M   'P 1'
#
loop_
_entity.id
_entity.type
_entity.pdbx_description
1 polymer ?
#
loop_
_entity_poly.entity_id
_entity_poly.type
_entity_poly.pdbx_seq_one_letter_code
_entity_poly.pdbx_strand_id
1 'polypeptide(L)'
;MISEIPFRAKGIELMNKLGTTSTPFLFVIDYKMENSVIIPLQQIDNTVLCFEINGTRNFEPSAQSITPPFQFSKHPVSRDIYQRGFDIVMKNLRLGNSFLTNLTFTTPIHSNLNLKDFFMNSKAPYKLWINEKFAVYSPEKFVIIHDNVIRSFPMKGTIDATLENAEQIILHDEKEMAEHYTIVDLIRNDLSLVAKKVRVERFRYFDTINTNQKTLLQVSSEIAGDLEPDWQNEIGTIFSKLLPAGSITGAPKKKTIDIIQEAESEPRGYYTGVFGIFDGKNLDSAVMIRFVEERGGSLFYHSGGGITVNSICEHEYQEMIEKVYVPIN
;
A
#
# COMPACT_ATOMS: atom_id res chain seq x y z
N MET A 1 2.21 5.85 24.39
CA MET A 1 3.02 5.37 23.25
C MET A 1 2.52 4.00 22.84
N ILE A 2 2.34 3.77 21.52
CA ILE A 2 2.01 2.45 20.99
C ILE A 2 3.20 1.52 21.13
N SER A 3 2.95 0.30 21.61
CA SER A 3 3.96 -0.75 21.73
C SER A 3 4.24 -1.37 20.37
N GLU A 4 5.47 -1.21 19.88
CA GLU A 4 5.98 -1.95 18.72
C GLU A 4 6.65 -3.24 19.17
N ILE A 5 6.46 -4.31 18.39
CA ILE A 5 7.13 -5.59 18.61
C ILE A 5 7.79 -6.08 17.33
N PRO A 6 8.91 -6.83 17.42
CA PRO A 6 9.52 -7.40 16.23
C PRO A 6 8.59 -8.43 15.58
N PHE A 7 8.27 -8.23 14.29
CA PHE A 7 7.24 -9.06 13.65
C PHE A 7 7.67 -10.52 13.56
N ARG A 8 8.87 -10.78 13.03
CA ARG A 8 9.39 -12.16 12.86
C ARG A 8 9.61 -12.91 14.17
N ALA A 9 9.96 -12.21 15.24
CA ALA A 9 10.28 -12.85 16.52
C ALA A 9 9.07 -12.98 17.46
N LYS A 10 8.07 -12.10 17.36
CA LYS A 10 6.92 -12.05 18.27
C LYS A 10 5.59 -11.80 17.58
N GLY A 11 5.56 -10.95 16.55
CA GLY A 11 4.31 -10.56 15.87
C GLY A 11 3.58 -11.73 15.22
N ILE A 12 4.30 -12.65 14.57
CA ILE A 12 3.72 -13.86 13.96
C ILE A 12 2.94 -14.68 14.98
N GLU A 13 3.59 -15.04 16.09
CA GLU A 13 2.99 -15.86 17.15
C GLU A 13 1.81 -15.15 17.81
N LEU A 14 1.92 -13.84 18.05
CA LEU A 14 0.84 -13.06 18.63
C LEU A 14 -0.40 -13.02 17.72
N MET A 15 -0.23 -12.78 16.41
CA MET A 15 -1.35 -12.80 15.46
C MET A 15 -2.00 -14.18 15.36
N ASN A 16 -1.20 -15.24 15.30
CA ASN A 16 -1.70 -16.62 15.29
C ASN A 16 -2.50 -16.94 16.56
N LYS A 17 -2.00 -16.54 17.72
CA LYS A 17 -2.67 -16.73 19.01
C LYS A 17 -4.02 -16.00 19.06
N LEU A 18 -4.05 -14.72 18.68
CA LEU A 18 -5.28 -13.92 18.67
C LEU A 18 -6.31 -14.46 17.67
N GLY A 19 -5.84 -14.90 16.50
CA GLY A 19 -6.70 -15.54 15.50
C GLY A 19 -7.29 -16.87 15.99
N THR A 20 -6.49 -17.70 16.65
CA THR A 20 -6.94 -18.97 17.28
C THR A 20 -8.06 -18.73 18.29
N THR A 21 -7.96 -17.66 19.08
CA THR A 21 -8.99 -17.28 20.05
C THR A 21 -10.10 -16.41 19.47
N SER A 22 -10.15 -16.25 18.13
CA SER A 22 -11.11 -15.39 17.42
C SER A 22 -11.21 -13.97 18.00
N THR A 23 -10.12 -13.47 18.59
CA THR A 23 -10.08 -12.17 19.24
C THR A 23 -9.88 -11.11 18.17
N PRO A 24 -10.78 -10.12 18.00
CA PRO A 24 -10.61 -9.09 16.98
C PRO A 24 -9.38 -8.23 17.27
N PHE A 25 -8.56 -7.97 16.26
CA PHE A 25 -7.35 -7.14 16.41
C PHE A 25 -7.01 -6.36 15.15
N LEU A 26 -6.34 -5.23 15.35
CA LEU A 26 -5.66 -4.47 14.30
C LEU A 26 -4.20 -4.93 14.25
N PHE A 27 -3.66 -5.05 13.05
CA PHE A 27 -2.23 -5.24 12.83
C PHE A 27 -1.67 -4.20 11.85
N VAL A 28 -0.41 -3.85 12.06
CA VAL A 28 0.41 -3.00 11.19
C VAL A 28 1.77 -3.68 11.10
N ILE A 29 2.28 -3.92 9.89
CA ILE A 29 3.55 -4.62 9.66
C ILE A 29 4.36 -3.77 8.68
N ASP A 30 5.61 -3.49 9.03
CA ASP A 30 6.50 -2.71 8.17
C ASP A 30 6.97 -3.50 6.93
N TYR A 31 7.60 -2.80 5.99
CA TYR A 31 8.01 -3.36 4.69
C TYR A 31 8.95 -4.58 4.84
N LYS A 32 9.93 -4.50 5.75
CA LYS A 32 10.95 -5.55 5.94
C LYS A 32 10.54 -6.66 6.92
N MET A 33 9.34 -6.55 7.51
CA MET A 33 8.89 -7.40 8.61
C MET A 33 9.81 -7.32 9.84
N GLU A 34 10.41 -6.16 10.07
CA GLU A 34 11.25 -5.89 11.23
C GLU A 34 10.37 -5.52 12.41
N ASN A 35 9.41 -4.61 12.22
CA ASN A 35 8.53 -4.07 13.25
C ASN A 35 7.05 -4.31 12.93
N SER A 36 6.26 -4.40 14.00
CA SER A 36 4.81 -4.50 13.91
C SER A 36 4.11 -3.90 15.12
N VAL A 37 2.86 -3.48 14.91
CA VAL A 37 1.91 -3.09 15.94
C VAL A 37 0.73 -4.05 15.84
N ILE A 38 0.43 -4.79 16.91
CA ILE A 38 -0.68 -5.76 16.96
C ILE A 38 -1.45 -5.51 18.24
N ILE A 39 -2.71 -5.06 18.13
CA ILE A 39 -3.51 -4.60 19.27
C ILE A 39 -4.94 -5.14 19.15
N PRO A 40 -5.47 -5.86 20.15
CA PRO A 40 -6.89 -6.21 20.20
C PRO A 40 -7.77 -4.96 20.09
N LEU A 41 -8.85 -5.00 19.31
CA LEU A 41 -9.62 -3.78 18.96
C LEU A 41 -10.13 -3.03 20.20
N GLN A 42 -10.53 -3.77 21.25
CA GLN A 42 -11.03 -3.20 22.51
C GLN A 42 -9.95 -2.49 23.34
N GLN A 43 -8.68 -2.68 23.03
CA GLN A 43 -7.54 -2.09 23.74
C GLN A 43 -6.95 -0.89 23.00
N ILE A 44 -7.52 -0.51 21.85
CA ILE A 44 -7.02 0.61 21.05
C ILE A 44 -7.42 1.93 21.73
N ASP A 45 -6.42 2.71 22.11
CA ASP A 45 -6.57 4.09 22.53
C ASP A 45 -6.62 5.01 21.30
N ASN A 46 -7.80 5.59 21.04
CA ASN A 46 -8.03 6.48 19.89
C ASN A 46 -7.34 7.85 20.00
N THR A 47 -6.72 8.15 21.14
CA THR A 47 -5.83 9.31 21.28
C THR A 47 -4.46 9.05 20.67
N VAL A 48 -4.09 7.78 20.44
CA VAL A 48 -2.78 7.40 19.90
C VAL A 48 -2.88 6.70 18.54
N LEU A 49 -3.98 5.97 18.26
CA LEU A 49 -4.21 5.27 17.01
C LEU A 49 -5.65 5.43 16.53
N CYS A 50 -5.84 5.91 15.30
CA CYS A 50 -7.13 5.88 14.61
C CYS A 50 -7.04 5.07 13.30
N PHE A 51 -8.10 4.36 12.94
CA PHE A 51 -8.18 3.65 11.66
C PHE A 51 -9.59 3.74 11.06
N GLU A 52 -9.65 3.62 9.74
CA GLU A 52 -10.88 3.37 8.97
C GLU A 52 -10.55 2.29 7.93
N ILE A 53 -11.26 1.16 7.94
CA ILE A 53 -11.06 0.06 7.00
C ILE A 53 -12.44 -0.32 6.47
N ASN A 54 -12.71 0.06 5.22
CA ASN A 54 -13.99 -0.16 4.52
C ASN A 54 -15.23 0.19 5.38
N GLY A 55 -15.17 1.32 6.08
CA GLY A 55 -16.27 1.85 6.90
C GLY A 55 -16.24 1.40 8.37
N THR A 56 -15.46 0.38 8.74
CA THR A 56 -15.17 0.06 10.15
C THR A 56 -14.13 1.04 10.69
N ARG A 57 -14.44 1.73 11.79
CA ARG A 57 -13.58 2.78 12.36
C ARG A 57 -13.68 2.86 13.89
N ASN A 58 -12.68 3.48 14.51
CA ASN A 58 -12.60 3.70 15.96
C ASN A 58 -12.63 5.19 16.38
N PHE A 59 -13.06 6.06 15.48
CA PHE A 59 -13.16 7.50 15.69
C PHE A 59 -14.48 8.02 15.11
N GLU A 60 -14.94 9.15 15.64
CA GLU A 60 -16.11 9.84 15.10
C GLU A 60 -15.69 10.76 13.95
N PRO A 61 -16.30 10.64 12.76
CA PRO A 61 -16.03 11.56 11.66
C PRO A 61 -16.35 12.99 12.08
N SER A 62 -15.41 13.89 11.82
CA SER A 62 -15.55 15.31 12.10
C SER A 62 -15.46 16.06 10.77
N ALA A 63 -16.56 16.68 10.34
CA ALA A 63 -16.54 17.64 9.25
C ALA A 63 -15.97 18.96 9.77
N GLN A 64 -14.64 19.09 9.81
CA GLN A 64 -13.99 20.33 10.19
C GLN A 64 -13.71 21.17 8.94
N SER A 65 -14.21 22.40 8.94
CA SER A 65 -13.77 23.41 7.99
C SER A 65 -12.36 23.83 8.33
N ILE A 66 -11.41 23.59 7.43
CA ILE A 66 -10.00 23.96 7.62
C ILE A 66 -9.87 25.48 7.52
N THR A 67 -9.59 26.11 8.66
CA THR A 67 -9.41 27.57 8.77
C THR A 67 -8.14 27.84 9.59
N PRO A 68 -7.12 28.53 9.04
CA PRO A 68 -7.03 29.15 7.71
C PRO A 68 -6.98 28.11 6.56
N PRO A 69 -7.14 28.53 5.28
CA PRO A 69 -7.08 27.64 4.14
C PRO A 69 -5.83 26.75 4.15
N PHE A 70 -5.98 25.52 3.67
CA PHE A 70 -4.91 24.53 3.62
C PHE A 70 -3.68 25.07 2.87
N GLN A 71 -2.54 25.08 3.57
CA GLN A 71 -1.24 25.41 3.01
C GLN A 71 -0.41 24.14 2.91
N PHE A 72 0.18 23.94 1.73
CA PHE A 72 0.99 22.76 1.43
C PHE A 72 2.11 23.13 0.46
N SER A 73 3.32 22.73 0.81
CA SER A 73 4.46 22.80 -0.10
C SER A 73 5.27 21.51 -0.01
N LYS A 74 5.87 21.13 -1.14
CA LYS A 74 6.66 19.91 -1.28
C LYS A 74 8.06 20.27 -1.78
N HIS A 75 9.07 19.60 -1.22
CA HIS A 75 10.48 19.81 -1.55
C HIS A 75 11.09 18.48 -1.99
N PRO A 76 10.79 18.00 -3.20
CA PRO A 76 11.22 16.67 -3.64
C PRO A 76 12.74 16.58 -3.73
N VAL A 77 13.26 15.35 -3.67
CA VAL A 77 14.67 15.05 -3.94
C VAL A 77 15.09 15.63 -5.29
N SER A 78 16.35 16.05 -5.42
CA SER A 78 16.84 16.56 -6.69
C SER A 78 16.80 15.48 -7.77
N ARG A 79 16.67 15.92 -9.03
CA ARG A 79 16.70 15.03 -10.19
C ARG A 79 17.96 14.14 -10.19
N ASP A 80 19.11 14.67 -9.81
CA ASP A 80 20.37 13.90 -9.77
C ASP A 80 20.34 12.78 -8.71
N ILE A 81 19.68 13.00 -7.57
CA ILE A 81 19.48 11.95 -6.56
C ILE A 81 18.57 10.86 -7.12
N TYR A 82 17.44 11.25 -7.71
CA TYR A 82 16.49 10.30 -8.31
C TYR A 82 17.14 9.49 -9.45
N GLN A 83 17.85 10.17 -10.36
CA GLN A 83 18.52 9.56 -11.51
C GLN A 83 19.51 8.46 -11.09
N ARG A 84 20.26 8.67 -10.00
CA ARG A 84 21.18 7.63 -9.48
C ARG A 84 20.44 6.35 -9.08
N GLY A 85 19.33 6.47 -8.34
CA GLY A 85 18.49 5.32 -7.99
C GLY A 85 17.86 4.67 -9.22
N PHE A 86 17.37 5.48 -10.15
CA PHE A 86 16.80 5.03 -11.42
C PHE A 86 17.81 4.24 -12.25
N ASP A 87 19.06 4.70 -12.35
CA ASP A 87 20.12 4.04 -13.10
C ASP A 87 20.50 2.68 -12.51
N ILE A 88 20.53 2.56 -11.18
CA ILE A 88 20.74 1.29 -10.47
C ILE A 88 19.62 0.30 -10.81
N VAL A 89 18.36 0.75 -10.75
CA VAL A 89 17.20 -0.06 -11.11
C VAL A 89 17.26 -0.47 -12.58
N MET A 90 17.44 0.48 -13.50
CA MET A 90 17.49 0.22 -14.95
C MET A 90 18.61 -0.73 -15.35
N LYS A 91 19.79 -0.59 -14.75
CA LYS A 91 20.89 -1.53 -14.95
C LYS A 91 20.46 -2.95 -14.60
N ASN A 92 19.80 -3.14 -13.47
CA ASN A 92 19.35 -4.46 -13.03
C ASN A 92 18.21 -5.02 -13.89
N LEU A 93 17.28 -4.18 -14.32
CA LEU A 93 16.20 -4.57 -15.24
C LEU A 93 16.78 -5.07 -16.58
N ARG A 94 17.76 -4.35 -17.15
CA ARG A 94 18.44 -4.74 -18.40
C ARG A 94 19.26 -6.02 -18.28
N LEU A 95 19.78 -6.32 -17.08
CA LEU A 95 20.47 -7.58 -16.79
C LEU A 95 19.50 -8.75 -16.54
N GLY A 96 18.19 -8.51 -16.50
CA GLY A 96 17.18 -9.53 -16.20
C GLY A 96 17.12 -9.92 -14.71
N ASN A 97 17.71 -9.12 -13.81
CA ASN A 97 17.68 -9.38 -12.37
C ASN A 97 16.30 -9.10 -11.75
N SER A 98 15.50 -8.27 -12.41
CA SER A 98 14.14 -7.89 -12.06
C SER A 98 13.39 -7.55 -13.36
N PHE A 99 12.07 -7.72 -13.38
CA PHE A 99 11.21 -7.33 -14.52
C PHE A 99 10.48 -6.02 -14.24
N LEU A 100 10.21 -5.76 -12.97
CA LEU A 100 9.59 -4.56 -12.45
C LEU A 100 10.19 -4.30 -11.08
N THR A 101 10.54 -3.05 -10.79
CA THR A 101 11.02 -2.64 -9.47
C THR A 101 10.37 -1.33 -9.10
N ASN A 102 9.69 -1.27 -7.95
CA ASN A 102 9.18 -0.01 -7.45
C ASN A 102 10.31 0.80 -6.83
N LEU A 103 10.62 1.95 -7.42
CA LEU A 103 11.59 2.91 -6.92
C LEU A 103 10.87 4.04 -6.18
N THR A 104 11.27 4.30 -4.94
CA THR A 104 10.59 5.27 -4.08
C THR A 104 11.57 6.23 -3.42
N PHE A 105 11.08 7.43 -3.14
CA PHE A 105 11.79 8.46 -2.39
C PHE A 105 10.85 9.22 -1.48
N THR A 106 11.43 9.82 -0.46
CA THR A 106 10.72 10.69 0.47
C THR A 106 10.86 12.15 0.06
N THR A 107 9.75 12.86 0.13
CA THR A 107 9.66 14.31 -0.13
C THR A 107 9.32 15.03 1.17
N PRO A 108 10.24 15.85 1.73
CA PRO A 108 9.89 16.80 2.79
C PRO A 108 8.70 17.66 2.37
N ILE A 109 7.74 17.82 3.28
CA ILE A 109 6.56 18.65 3.07
C ILE A 109 6.40 19.64 4.23
N HIS A 110 5.87 20.82 3.93
CA HIS A 110 5.43 21.77 4.95
C HIS A 110 3.92 21.98 4.83
N SER A 111 3.24 22.00 5.97
CA SER A 111 1.81 22.27 6.05
C SER A 111 1.46 22.97 7.36
N ASN A 112 0.34 23.71 7.33
CA ASN A 112 -0.31 24.23 8.53
C ASN A 112 -1.16 23.19 9.27
N LEU A 113 -1.25 21.96 8.74
CA LEU A 113 -1.98 20.83 9.31
C LEU A 113 -1.03 19.75 9.81
N ASN A 114 -1.43 19.03 10.85
CA ASN A 114 -0.68 17.89 11.39
C ASN A 114 -1.16 16.55 10.77
N LEU A 115 -0.50 15.45 11.14
CA LEU A 115 -0.86 14.11 10.68
C LEU A 115 -2.31 13.71 10.97
N LYS A 116 -2.83 14.09 12.15
CA LYS A 116 -4.21 13.79 12.54
C LYS A 116 -5.20 14.55 11.68
N ASP A 117 -4.90 15.80 11.35
CA ASP A 117 -5.72 16.61 10.44
C ASP A 117 -5.76 15.98 9.02
N PHE A 118 -4.62 15.52 8.51
CA PHE A 118 -4.57 14.78 7.24
C PHE A 118 -5.43 13.52 7.29
N PHE A 119 -5.33 12.76 8.38
CA PHE A 119 -6.17 11.59 8.58
C PHE A 119 -7.64 11.96 8.63
N MET A 120 -8.06 12.95 9.42
CA MET A 120 -9.47 13.28 9.60
C MET A 120 -10.12 13.83 8.32
N ASN A 121 -9.37 14.63 7.54
CA ASN A 121 -9.91 15.33 6.37
C ASN A 121 -9.70 14.58 5.05
N SER A 122 -8.95 13.49 5.03
CA SER A 122 -8.77 12.66 3.83
C SER A 122 -9.91 11.67 3.62
N LYS A 123 -10.22 11.41 2.34
CA LYS A 123 -11.16 10.36 1.91
C LYS A 123 -10.39 9.20 1.27
N ALA A 124 -10.47 8.04 1.90
CA ALA A 124 -9.93 6.78 1.38
C ALA A 124 -10.66 5.59 2.03
N PRO A 125 -10.75 4.44 1.34
CA PRO A 125 -11.35 3.23 1.90
C PRO A 125 -10.53 2.66 3.07
N TYR A 126 -9.21 2.93 3.09
CA TYR A 126 -8.30 2.50 4.13
C TYR A 126 -7.52 3.68 4.67
N LYS A 127 -7.65 3.96 5.97
CA LYS A 127 -6.94 5.02 6.67
C LYS A 127 -6.35 4.49 7.96
N LEU A 128 -5.16 4.98 8.28
CA LEU A 128 -4.49 4.69 9.55
C LEU A 128 -3.74 5.94 10.00
N TRP A 129 -3.87 6.30 11.27
CA TRP A 129 -3.08 7.34 11.92
C TRP A 129 -2.47 6.77 13.18
N ILE A 130 -1.16 6.96 13.33
CA ILE A 130 -0.42 6.67 14.55
C ILE A 130 0.24 7.96 15.00
N ASN A 131 -0.09 8.41 16.21
CA ASN A 131 0.40 9.65 16.79
C ASN A 131 1.94 9.73 16.73
N GLU A 132 2.45 10.87 16.28
CA GLU A 132 3.89 11.17 16.13
C GLU A 132 4.67 10.18 15.25
N LYS A 133 3.99 9.39 14.40
CA LYS A 133 4.65 8.49 13.44
C LYS A 133 4.20 8.71 12.03
N PHE A 134 2.92 8.47 11.72
CA PHE A 134 2.45 8.58 10.34
C PHE A 134 0.93 8.64 10.20
N ALA A 135 0.50 9.09 9.03
CA ALA A 135 -0.86 8.97 8.52
C ALA A 135 -0.86 8.31 7.13
N VAL A 136 -1.82 7.43 6.89
CA VAL A 136 -2.02 6.65 5.65
C VAL A 136 -3.45 6.85 5.18
N TYR A 137 -3.64 6.96 3.86
CA TYR A 137 -4.96 7.02 3.20
C TYR A 137 -4.91 6.22 1.89
N SER A 138 -4.82 4.90 2.04
CA SER A 138 -4.57 3.96 0.96
C SER A 138 -5.83 3.65 0.13
N PRO A 139 -5.72 3.64 -1.20
CA PRO A 139 -6.76 3.12 -2.08
C PRO A 139 -6.63 1.61 -2.33
N GLU A 140 -5.50 0.98 -2.01
CA GLU A 140 -5.13 -0.36 -2.50
C GLU A 140 -5.28 -1.43 -1.42
N LYS A 141 -6.11 -2.43 -1.73
CA LYS A 141 -6.28 -3.63 -0.91
C LYS A 141 -5.03 -4.50 -1.01
N PHE A 142 -4.57 -5.02 0.11
CA PHE A 142 -3.53 -6.04 0.10
C PHE A 142 -4.15 -7.42 -0.07
N VAL A 143 -4.76 -7.94 1.01
CA VAL A 143 -5.54 -9.17 0.97
C VAL A 143 -6.83 -9.06 1.79
N ILE A 144 -7.90 -9.69 1.30
CA ILE A 144 -9.15 -9.89 2.03
C ILE A 144 -9.39 -11.39 2.18
N ILE A 145 -9.79 -11.84 3.36
CA ILE A 145 -10.14 -13.23 3.62
C ILE A 145 -11.58 -13.29 4.12
N HIS A 146 -12.44 -13.96 3.34
CA HIS A 146 -13.85 -14.21 3.65
C HIS A 146 -14.25 -15.59 3.12
N ASP A 147 -15.01 -16.35 3.92
CA ASP A 147 -15.44 -17.73 3.63
C ASP A 147 -14.28 -18.64 3.17
N ASN A 148 -13.16 -18.62 3.90
CA ASN A 148 -11.94 -19.38 3.61
C ASN A 148 -11.32 -19.11 2.23
N VAL A 149 -11.66 -17.99 1.59
CA VAL A 149 -11.07 -17.57 0.32
C VAL A 149 -10.29 -16.29 0.53
N ILE A 150 -8.98 -16.35 0.27
CA ILE A 150 -8.10 -15.17 0.23
C ILE A 150 -8.20 -14.53 -1.15
N ARG A 151 -8.34 -13.21 -1.19
CA ARG A 151 -8.44 -12.41 -2.41
C ARG A 151 -7.46 -11.27 -2.39
N SER A 152 -6.92 -10.93 -3.55
CA SER A 152 -6.16 -9.70 -3.77
C SER A 152 -6.63 -9.03 -5.05
N PHE A 153 -6.51 -7.70 -5.08
CA PHE A 153 -7.10 -6.86 -6.11
C PHE A 153 -6.04 -5.93 -6.73
N PRO A 154 -5.06 -6.48 -7.48
CA PRO A 154 -4.05 -5.64 -8.10
C PRO A 154 -4.69 -4.63 -9.05
N MET A 155 -4.24 -3.38 -8.92
CA MET A 155 -4.71 -2.23 -9.69
C MET A 155 -3.56 -1.70 -10.55
N LYS A 156 -3.80 -1.50 -11.85
CA LYS A 156 -2.84 -0.87 -12.75
C LYS A 156 -3.56 -0.21 -13.91
N GLY A 157 -3.21 1.04 -14.20
CA GLY A 157 -3.87 1.84 -15.21
C GLY A 157 -5.08 2.61 -14.67
N THR A 158 -5.10 3.91 -14.96
CA THR A 158 -6.26 4.78 -14.76
C THR A 158 -6.44 5.66 -15.99
N ILE A 159 -7.70 5.90 -16.37
CA ILE A 159 -8.04 6.81 -17.47
C ILE A 159 -9.16 7.74 -17.03
N ASP A 160 -9.17 8.96 -17.56
CA ASP A 160 -10.28 9.89 -17.34
C ASP A 160 -11.56 9.32 -17.95
N ALA A 161 -12.59 9.14 -17.11
CA ALA A 161 -13.86 8.55 -17.50
C ALA A 161 -14.67 9.47 -18.44
N THR A 162 -14.32 10.75 -18.53
CA THR A 162 -14.98 11.71 -19.44
C THR A 162 -14.52 11.60 -20.89
N LEU A 163 -13.44 10.86 -21.16
CA LEU A 163 -12.97 10.62 -22.52
C LEU A 163 -13.92 9.69 -23.27
N GLU A 164 -14.21 10.02 -24.52
CA GLU A 164 -15.01 9.15 -25.39
C GLU A 164 -14.27 7.83 -25.60
N ASN A 165 -14.98 6.70 -25.41
CA ASN A 165 -14.42 5.34 -25.50
C ASN A 165 -13.27 5.06 -24.49
N ALA A 166 -13.21 5.76 -23.35
CA ALA A 166 -12.20 5.56 -22.31
C ALA A 166 -11.96 4.08 -21.96
N GLU A 167 -13.03 3.29 -21.81
CA GLU A 167 -12.96 1.85 -21.55
C GLU A 167 -12.21 1.08 -22.64
N GLN A 168 -12.51 1.37 -23.92
CA GLN A 168 -11.84 0.69 -25.03
C GLN A 168 -10.38 1.12 -25.13
N ILE A 169 -10.07 2.40 -24.91
CA ILE A 169 -8.71 2.93 -24.99
C ILE A 169 -7.81 2.21 -23.98
N ILE A 170 -8.21 2.16 -22.71
CA ILE A 170 -7.37 1.56 -21.66
C ILE A 170 -7.25 0.03 -21.80
N LEU A 171 -8.26 -0.64 -22.36
CA LEU A 171 -8.19 -2.09 -22.60
C LEU A 171 -7.25 -2.48 -23.73
N HIS A 172 -7.24 -1.69 -24.80
CA HIS A 172 -6.46 -2.00 -26.01
C HIS A 172 -5.04 -1.42 -25.96
N ASP A 173 -4.67 -0.72 -24.89
CA ASP A 173 -3.28 -0.35 -24.64
C ASP A 173 -2.45 -1.62 -24.34
N GLU A 174 -1.63 -2.02 -25.32
CA GLU A 174 -0.77 -3.20 -25.24
C GLU A 174 0.28 -3.09 -24.13
N LYS A 175 0.76 -1.88 -23.83
CA LYS A 175 1.77 -1.64 -22.79
C LYS A 175 1.13 -1.83 -21.41
N GLU A 176 0.00 -1.17 -21.15
CA GLU A 176 -0.73 -1.33 -19.88
C GLU A 176 -1.17 -2.79 -19.69
N MET A 177 -1.59 -3.47 -20.76
CA MET A 177 -1.93 -4.90 -20.70
C MET A 177 -0.74 -5.76 -20.26
N ALA A 178 0.46 -5.56 -20.83
CA ALA A 178 1.65 -6.32 -20.48
C ALA A 178 2.09 -6.09 -19.01
N GLU A 179 2.04 -4.84 -18.54
CA GLU A 179 2.32 -4.51 -17.14
C GLU A 179 1.28 -5.16 -16.20
N HIS A 180 0.00 -5.12 -16.58
CA HIS A 180 -1.08 -5.72 -15.80
C HIS A 180 -0.94 -7.25 -15.68
N TYR A 181 -0.58 -7.94 -16.77
CA TYR A 181 -0.28 -9.38 -16.74
C TYR A 181 0.85 -9.71 -15.76
N THR A 182 1.90 -8.90 -15.76
CA THR A 182 3.06 -9.08 -14.87
C THR A 182 2.64 -9.00 -13.41
N ILE A 183 1.83 -7.99 -13.05
CA ILE A 183 1.34 -7.81 -11.68
C ILE A 183 0.39 -8.95 -11.27
N VAL A 184 -0.51 -9.37 -12.17
CA VAL A 184 -1.45 -10.46 -11.90
C VAL A 184 -0.69 -11.77 -11.64
N ASP A 185 0.31 -12.10 -12.44
CA ASP A 185 1.09 -13.31 -12.23
C ASP A 185 1.90 -13.26 -10.93
N LEU A 186 2.49 -12.10 -10.62
CA LEU A 186 3.20 -11.88 -9.36
C LEU A 186 2.29 -12.12 -8.14
N ILE A 187 1.06 -11.60 -8.15
CA ILE A 187 0.12 -11.78 -7.04
C ILE A 187 -0.41 -13.21 -6.99
N ARG A 188 -0.62 -13.86 -8.14
CA ARG A 188 -0.98 -15.28 -8.23
C ARG A 188 0.11 -16.16 -7.59
N ASN A 189 1.38 -15.86 -7.86
CA ASN A 189 2.51 -16.58 -7.26
C ASN A 189 2.58 -16.35 -5.74
N ASP A 190 2.36 -15.11 -5.28
CA ASP A 190 2.33 -14.78 -3.85
C ASP A 190 1.20 -15.54 -3.12
N LEU A 191 -0.03 -15.51 -3.63
CA LEU A 191 -1.15 -16.25 -3.03
C LEU A 191 -0.93 -17.77 -3.02
N SER A 192 -0.20 -18.30 -4.01
CA SER A 192 0.12 -19.74 -4.08
C SER A 192 1.05 -20.22 -2.95
N LEU A 193 1.71 -19.30 -2.23
CA LEU A 193 2.53 -19.63 -1.05
C LEU A 193 1.69 -20.03 0.17
N VAL A 194 0.40 -19.63 0.19
CA VAL A 194 -0.48 -19.75 1.36
C VAL A 194 -1.82 -20.42 1.05
N ALA A 195 -2.24 -20.44 -0.22
CA ALA A 195 -3.54 -20.94 -0.64
C ALA A 195 -3.43 -21.99 -1.76
N LYS A 196 -4.48 -22.80 -1.90
CA LYS A 196 -4.66 -23.78 -2.97
C LYS A 196 -5.62 -23.23 -4.03
N LYS A 197 -5.66 -23.87 -5.21
CA LYS A 197 -6.61 -23.55 -6.30
C LYS A 197 -6.64 -22.04 -6.65
N VAL A 198 -5.45 -21.42 -6.66
CA VAL A 198 -5.31 -20.00 -6.99
C VAL A 198 -5.71 -19.77 -8.44
N ARG A 199 -6.60 -18.79 -8.65
CA ARG A 199 -7.21 -18.50 -9.95
C ARG A 199 -7.50 -17.00 -10.09
N VAL A 200 -7.55 -16.54 -11.33
CA VAL A 200 -8.05 -15.20 -11.67
C VAL A 200 -9.56 -15.31 -11.85
N GLU A 201 -10.33 -14.69 -10.95
CA GLU A 201 -11.80 -14.70 -10.99
C GLU A 201 -12.33 -13.65 -11.98
N ARG A 202 -11.71 -12.46 -11.97
CA ARG A 202 -12.05 -11.36 -12.87
C ARG A 202 -10.76 -10.74 -13.38
N PHE A 203 -10.60 -10.67 -14.70
CA PHE A 203 -9.42 -10.07 -15.33
C PHE A 203 -9.77 -8.74 -15.97
N ARG A 204 -8.97 -7.71 -15.67
CA ARG A 204 -9.07 -6.32 -16.19
C ARG A 204 -10.50 -5.78 -16.24
N TYR A 205 -11.18 -5.75 -15.08
CA TYR A 205 -12.48 -5.11 -14.92
C TYR A 205 -12.30 -3.65 -14.44
N PHE A 206 -13.34 -2.82 -14.62
CA PHE A 206 -13.30 -1.41 -14.22
C PHE A 206 -14.08 -1.15 -12.95
N ASP A 207 -13.51 -0.27 -12.12
CA ASP A 207 -14.23 0.43 -11.08
C ASP A 207 -14.19 1.94 -11.36
N THR A 208 -15.32 2.61 -11.17
CA THR A 208 -15.41 4.07 -11.26
C THR A 208 -14.95 4.70 -9.95
N ILE A 209 -13.91 5.55 -10.04
CA ILE A 209 -13.38 6.29 -8.91
C ILE A 209 -13.72 7.76 -9.07
N ASN A 210 -14.49 8.30 -8.13
CA ASN A 210 -14.73 9.73 -8.05
C ASN A 210 -13.60 10.39 -7.24
N THR A 211 -12.81 11.24 -7.89
CA THR A 211 -11.84 12.10 -7.21
C THR A 211 -12.42 13.52 -7.05
N ASN A 212 -11.75 14.37 -6.27
CA ASN A 212 -12.17 15.77 -6.09
C ASN A 212 -12.11 16.60 -7.39
N GLN A 213 -11.37 16.14 -8.41
CA GLN A 213 -11.15 16.90 -9.65
C GLN A 213 -11.76 16.24 -10.90
N LYS A 214 -11.82 14.90 -10.93
CA LYS A 214 -12.29 14.13 -12.10
C LYS A 214 -12.79 12.74 -11.72
N THR A 215 -13.65 12.16 -12.55
CA THR A 215 -14.03 10.74 -12.47
C THR A 215 -13.02 9.92 -13.27
N LEU A 216 -12.45 8.90 -12.67
CA LEU A 216 -11.48 8.00 -13.29
C LEU A 216 -12.05 6.60 -13.42
N LEU A 217 -11.70 5.90 -14.49
CA LEU A 217 -11.84 4.44 -14.56
C LEU A 217 -10.53 3.83 -14.10
N GLN A 218 -10.60 2.94 -13.11
CA GLN A 218 -9.46 2.14 -12.66
C GLN A 218 -9.60 0.71 -13.13
N VAL A 219 -8.53 0.18 -13.70
CA VAL A 219 -8.48 -1.24 -14.10
C VAL A 219 -7.93 -2.08 -12.96
N SER A 220 -8.68 -3.10 -12.61
CA SER A 220 -8.39 -4.01 -11.52
C SER A 220 -8.49 -5.47 -12.00
N SER A 221 -7.92 -6.39 -11.23
CA SER A 221 -8.21 -7.81 -11.38
C SER A 221 -8.45 -8.43 -10.02
N GLU A 222 -9.22 -9.50 -9.97
CA GLU A 222 -9.49 -10.25 -8.76
C GLU A 222 -8.82 -11.61 -8.87
N ILE A 223 -7.92 -11.89 -7.94
CA ILE A 223 -7.23 -13.16 -7.82
C ILE A 223 -7.65 -13.77 -6.50
N ALA A 224 -8.11 -15.02 -6.54
CA ALA A 224 -8.62 -15.73 -5.39
C ALA A 224 -7.87 -17.05 -5.19
N GLY A 225 -7.75 -17.48 -3.94
CA GLY A 225 -7.24 -18.80 -3.56
C GLY A 225 -7.98 -19.34 -2.35
N ASP A 226 -8.08 -20.66 -2.27
CA ASP A 226 -8.76 -21.37 -1.20
C ASP A 226 -7.75 -21.61 -0.06
N LEU A 227 -8.04 -21.08 1.12
CA LEU A 227 -7.29 -21.35 2.35
C LEU A 227 -7.82 -22.61 3.05
N GLU A 228 -7.02 -23.17 3.95
CA GLU A 228 -7.51 -24.21 4.86
C GLU A 228 -8.61 -23.65 5.78
N PRO A 229 -9.59 -24.48 6.21
CA PRO A 229 -10.71 -23.99 7.02
C PRO A 229 -10.33 -23.35 8.36
N ASP A 230 -9.13 -23.61 8.87
CA ASP A 230 -8.60 -23.14 10.15
C ASP A 230 -7.48 -22.09 9.99
N TRP A 231 -7.44 -21.40 8.85
CA TRP A 231 -6.43 -20.37 8.53
C TRP A 231 -6.29 -19.27 9.58
N GLN A 232 -7.32 -19.03 10.41
CA GLN A 232 -7.27 -18.08 11.53
C GLN A 232 -6.20 -18.44 12.56
N ASN A 233 -5.78 -19.71 12.64
CA ASN A 233 -4.68 -20.13 13.50
C ASN A 233 -3.30 -19.68 12.97
N GLU A 234 -3.23 -19.25 11.71
CA GLU A 234 -2.00 -19.05 10.94
C GLU A 234 -1.91 -17.63 10.32
N ILE A 235 -2.69 -16.66 10.82
CA ILE A 235 -2.75 -15.29 10.25
C ILE A 235 -1.36 -14.65 10.16
N GLY A 236 -0.59 -14.68 11.25
CA GLY A 236 0.79 -14.18 11.26
C GLY A 236 1.70 -14.94 10.28
N THR A 237 1.54 -16.27 10.18
CA THR A 237 2.31 -17.10 9.25
C THR A 237 1.98 -16.75 7.79
N ILE A 238 0.71 -16.54 7.46
CA ILE A 238 0.25 -16.12 6.13
C ILE A 238 0.92 -14.81 5.73
N PHE A 239 0.85 -13.79 6.59
CA PHE A 239 1.47 -12.49 6.33
C PHE A 239 3.00 -12.59 6.21
N SER A 240 3.65 -13.46 6.98
CA SER A 240 5.10 -13.67 6.90
C SER A 240 5.57 -14.22 5.54
N LYS A 241 4.70 -14.94 4.82
CA LYS A 241 4.97 -15.50 3.50
C LYS A 241 4.62 -14.54 2.36
N LEU A 242 3.58 -13.73 2.53
CA LEU A 242 3.13 -12.78 1.51
C LEU A 242 3.99 -11.51 1.45
N LEU A 243 4.56 -11.09 2.58
CA LEU A 243 5.32 -9.85 2.68
C LEU A 243 6.79 -9.99 2.22
N PRO A 244 7.42 -8.91 1.73
CA PRO A 244 6.79 -7.64 1.35
C PRO A 244 5.82 -7.84 0.17
N ALA A 245 4.80 -6.98 0.09
CA ALA A 245 3.78 -7.07 -0.95
C ALA A 245 4.44 -6.96 -2.34
N GLY A 246 4.20 -7.93 -3.22
CA GLY A 246 4.86 -7.91 -4.51
C GLY A 246 4.44 -6.72 -5.39
N SER A 247 3.18 -6.26 -5.32
CA SER A 247 2.65 -5.15 -6.16
C SER A 247 3.40 -3.83 -5.95
N ILE A 248 3.94 -3.61 -4.75
CA ILE A 248 4.70 -2.40 -4.39
C ILE A 248 6.21 -2.61 -4.25
N THR A 249 6.69 -3.82 -4.58
CA THR A 249 8.10 -4.21 -4.55
C THR A 249 8.59 -4.44 -5.97
N GLY A 250 7.96 -5.36 -6.67
CA GLY A 250 8.40 -5.91 -7.95
C GLY A 250 8.84 -7.37 -7.87
N ALA A 251 9.34 -7.89 -9.00
CA ALA A 251 9.72 -9.31 -9.13
C ALA A 251 10.94 -9.53 -10.02
N PRO A 252 11.76 -10.57 -9.72
CA PRO A 252 11.62 -11.53 -8.61
C PRO A 252 11.94 -10.94 -7.22
N LYS A 253 11.00 -11.12 -6.26
CA LYS A 253 10.96 -10.41 -4.96
C LYS A 253 12.30 -10.33 -4.23
N LYS A 254 12.99 -11.47 -4.06
CA LYS A 254 14.26 -11.53 -3.33
C LYS A 254 15.32 -10.60 -3.92
N LYS A 255 15.52 -10.65 -5.24
CA LYS A 255 16.54 -9.82 -5.91
C LYS A 255 16.10 -8.37 -6.01
N THR A 256 14.80 -8.13 -6.21
CA THR A 256 14.22 -6.79 -6.25
C THR A 256 14.42 -6.02 -4.93
N ILE A 257 14.32 -6.69 -3.78
CA ILE A 257 14.60 -6.08 -2.46
C ILE A 257 16.05 -5.61 -2.35
N ASP A 258 17.02 -6.42 -2.81
CA ASP A 258 18.44 -6.04 -2.80
C ASP A 258 18.67 -4.80 -3.68
N ILE A 259 18.01 -4.73 -4.84
CA ILE A 259 18.10 -3.59 -5.78
C ILE A 259 17.50 -2.33 -5.13
N ILE A 260 16.35 -2.45 -4.47
CA ILE A 260 15.71 -1.35 -3.75
C ILE A 260 16.65 -0.81 -2.67
N GLN A 261 17.28 -1.69 -1.89
CA GLN A 261 18.21 -1.29 -0.84
C GLN A 261 19.47 -0.58 -1.38
N GLU A 262 19.90 -0.89 -2.61
CA GLU A 262 21.00 -0.19 -3.28
C GLU A 262 20.55 1.16 -3.87
N ALA A 263 19.33 1.23 -4.41
CA ALA A 263 18.83 2.37 -5.17
C ALA A 263 18.21 3.49 -4.31
N GLU A 264 17.56 3.16 -3.20
CA GLU A 264 16.88 4.11 -2.33
C GLU A 264 17.83 4.71 -1.28
N SER A 265 17.64 5.99 -0.95
CA SER A 265 18.50 6.71 -0.01
C SER A 265 18.22 6.38 1.47
N GLU A 266 17.08 5.78 1.77
CA GLU A 266 16.63 5.50 3.13
C GLU A 266 15.73 4.25 3.16
N PRO A 267 15.64 3.57 4.32
CA PRO A 267 14.71 2.45 4.46
C PRO A 267 13.26 2.93 4.45
N ARG A 268 12.36 2.13 3.85
CA ARG A 268 10.93 2.45 3.78
C ARG A 268 10.20 2.41 5.12
N GLY A 269 10.68 1.62 6.09
CA GLY A 269 9.96 1.41 7.35
C GLY A 269 8.53 0.92 7.10
N TYR A 270 7.54 1.59 7.71
CA TYR A 270 6.13 1.25 7.51
C TYR A 270 5.58 1.62 6.13
N TYR A 271 6.22 2.52 5.38
CA TYR A 271 5.79 2.80 4.02
C TYR A 271 5.92 1.55 3.14
N THR A 272 4.88 1.27 2.35
CA THR A 272 4.71 0.03 1.56
C THR A 272 4.67 -1.27 2.38
N GLY A 273 4.58 -1.18 3.71
CA GLY A 273 4.12 -2.27 4.56
C GLY A 273 2.60 -2.48 4.41
N VAL A 274 1.99 -3.13 5.39
CA VAL A 274 0.55 -3.41 5.38
C VAL A 274 -0.10 -3.14 6.73
N PHE A 275 -1.39 -2.83 6.70
CA PHE A 275 -2.22 -2.81 7.90
C PHE A 275 -3.58 -3.43 7.61
N GLY A 276 -4.25 -3.90 8.65
CA GLY A 276 -5.56 -4.51 8.50
C GLY A 276 -6.20 -4.88 9.82
N ILE A 277 -7.44 -5.35 9.73
CA ILE A 277 -8.20 -5.89 10.85
C ILE A 277 -8.52 -7.36 10.62
N PHE A 278 -8.47 -8.12 11.69
CA PHE A 278 -9.20 -9.37 11.82
C PHE A 278 -10.39 -9.12 12.74
N ASP A 279 -11.61 -9.37 12.26
CA ASP A 279 -12.86 -9.07 13.00
C ASP A 279 -13.30 -10.20 13.95
N GLY A 280 -12.49 -11.25 14.08
CA GLY A 280 -12.83 -12.51 14.76
C GLY A 280 -13.21 -13.64 13.80
N LYS A 281 -13.52 -13.32 12.53
CA LYS A 281 -13.88 -14.30 11.49
C LYS A 281 -13.22 -14.01 10.14
N ASN A 282 -13.22 -12.76 9.71
CA ASN A 282 -12.75 -12.27 8.42
C ASN A 282 -11.53 -11.37 8.61
N LEU A 283 -10.76 -11.20 7.53
CA LEU A 283 -9.62 -10.30 7.51
C LEU A 283 -9.73 -9.33 6.34
N ASP A 284 -9.45 -8.05 6.59
CA ASP A 284 -9.38 -7.00 5.57
C ASP A 284 -8.12 -6.16 5.78
N SER A 285 -7.33 -5.97 4.73
CA SER A 285 -6.04 -5.31 4.81
C SER A 285 -5.71 -4.49 3.56
N ALA A 286 -4.86 -3.50 3.75
CA ALA A 286 -4.39 -2.60 2.72
C ALA A 286 -2.87 -2.43 2.76
N VAL A 287 -2.32 -2.12 1.60
CA VAL A 287 -0.92 -1.70 1.47
C VAL A 287 -0.80 -0.25 1.95
N MET A 288 0.23 0.07 2.72
CA MET A 288 0.46 1.42 3.24
C MET A 288 1.12 2.32 2.20
N ILE A 289 0.31 2.85 1.29
CA ILE A 289 0.66 3.88 0.30
C ILE A 289 -0.14 5.16 0.54
N ARG A 290 0.27 6.26 -0.12
CA ARG A 290 -0.19 7.62 0.19
C ARG A 290 0.04 7.92 1.68
N PHE A 291 1.32 7.97 2.02
CA PHE A 291 1.84 7.83 3.37
C PHE A 291 2.62 9.09 3.75
N VAL A 292 2.24 9.71 4.86
CA VAL A 292 2.95 10.84 5.44
C VAL A 292 3.55 10.40 6.76
N GLU A 293 4.86 10.48 6.87
CA GLU A 293 5.63 10.20 8.08
C GLU A 293 5.94 11.51 8.82
N GLU A 294 6.02 11.46 10.14
CA GLU A 294 6.55 12.51 10.98
C GLU A 294 7.86 12.05 11.64
N ARG A 295 8.93 12.81 11.45
CA ARG A 295 10.25 12.51 12.03
C ARG A 295 10.84 13.80 12.57
N GLY A 296 11.07 13.85 13.89
CA GLY A 296 11.67 15.03 14.55
C GLY A 296 10.86 16.32 14.34
N GLY A 297 9.52 16.23 14.33
CA GLY A 297 8.62 17.35 14.10
C GLY A 297 8.55 17.84 12.64
N SER A 298 9.20 17.16 11.70
CA SER A 298 9.11 17.43 10.26
C SER A 298 8.27 16.37 9.56
N LEU A 299 7.52 16.77 8.53
CA LEU A 299 6.65 15.90 7.77
C LEU A 299 7.29 15.47 6.45
N PHE A 300 7.08 14.21 6.10
CA PHE A 300 7.73 13.54 4.98
C PHE A 300 6.71 12.70 4.21
N TYR A 301 6.51 13.00 2.94
CA TYR A 301 5.63 12.23 2.07
C TYR A 301 6.42 11.17 1.31
N HIS A 302 5.99 9.92 1.41
CA HIS A 302 6.60 8.81 0.68
C HIS A 302 5.87 8.56 -0.64
N SER A 303 6.62 8.49 -1.74
CA SER A 303 6.06 8.31 -3.09
C SER A 303 7.02 7.58 -4.02
N GLY A 304 6.49 7.01 -5.10
CA GLY A 304 7.29 6.32 -6.10
C GLY A 304 6.47 5.66 -7.19
N GLY A 305 7.12 4.85 -8.01
CA GLY A 305 6.53 4.21 -9.19
C GLY A 305 7.23 2.92 -9.56
N GLY A 306 6.53 2.07 -10.30
CA GLY A 306 7.06 0.82 -10.82
C GLY A 306 7.86 1.06 -12.08
N ILE A 307 9.17 0.84 -12.01
CA ILE A 307 10.09 1.03 -13.12
C ILE A 307 10.16 -0.26 -13.94
N THR A 308 10.00 -0.13 -15.25
CA THR A 308 10.20 -1.21 -16.24
C THR A 308 11.32 -0.86 -17.20
N VAL A 309 11.74 -1.82 -18.04
CA VAL A 309 12.78 -1.57 -19.06
C VAL A 309 12.41 -0.47 -20.06
N ASN A 310 11.13 -0.10 -20.15
CA ASN A 310 10.59 0.93 -21.03
C ASN A 310 10.38 2.28 -20.31
N SER A 311 10.64 2.36 -19.01
CA SER A 311 10.48 3.59 -18.25
C SER A 311 11.47 4.67 -18.69
N ILE A 312 11.01 5.91 -18.68
CA ILE A 312 11.81 7.11 -18.99
C ILE A 312 11.98 7.90 -17.71
N CYS A 313 13.23 8.08 -17.26
CA CYS A 313 13.53 8.67 -15.95
C CYS A 313 12.80 9.99 -15.68
N GLU A 314 12.67 10.85 -16.69
CA GLU A 314 12.00 12.14 -16.54
C GLU A 314 10.51 11.99 -16.22
N HIS A 315 9.84 11.07 -16.89
CA HIS A 315 8.40 10.84 -16.69
C HIS A 315 8.17 10.24 -15.29
N GLU A 316 9.01 9.29 -14.88
CA GLU A 316 8.89 8.63 -13.58
C GLU A 316 9.22 9.56 -12.41
N TYR A 317 10.19 10.47 -12.60
CA TYR A 317 10.50 11.52 -11.64
C TYR A 317 9.32 12.49 -11.47
N GLN A 318 8.73 12.93 -12.59
CA GLN A 318 7.57 13.81 -12.57
C GLN A 318 6.35 13.12 -11.93
N GLU A 319 6.10 11.86 -12.25
CA GLU A 319 5.01 11.06 -11.66
C GLU A 319 5.20 10.91 -10.14
N MET A 320 6.42 10.64 -9.67
CA MET A 320 6.73 10.59 -8.24
C MET A 320 6.37 11.92 -7.55
N ILE A 321 6.73 13.06 -8.14
CA ILE A 321 6.40 14.39 -7.60
C ILE A 321 4.88 14.62 -7.59
N GLU A 322 4.17 14.26 -8.66
CA GLU A 322 2.73 14.44 -8.78
C GLU A 322 1.93 13.61 -7.77
N LYS A 323 2.44 12.44 -7.38
CA LYS A 323 1.87 11.60 -6.31
C LYS A 323 1.99 12.21 -4.91
N VAL A 324 2.81 13.23 -4.72
CA VAL A 324 2.92 13.97 -3.45
C VAL A 324 1.79 15.00 -3.36
N TYR A 325 0.67 14.55 -2.78
CA TYR A 325 -0.48 15.38 -2.43
C TYR A 325 -1.29 14.75 -1.29
N VAL A 326 -1.98 15.58 -0.50
CA VAL A 326 -2.94 15.12 0.51
C VAL A 326 -4.36 15.38 0.00
N PRO A 327 -5.24 14.37 -0.09
CA PRO A 327 -6.61 14.52 -0.59
C PRO A 327 -7.52 15.17 0.45
N ILE A 328 -7.25 16.44 0.76
CA ILE A 328 -8.07 17.24 1.68
C ILE A 328 -9.14 17.97 0.88
N ASN A 329 -10.35 18.00 1.42
CA ASN A 329 -11.51 18.68 0.83
C ASN A 329 -11.55 20.18 1.12
#